data_AF-A0A0Q9YGL4-F1
#
_entry.id   AF-A0A0Q9YGL4-F1
#
_cell.length_a   1.000
_cell.length_b   1.000
_cell.length_c   1.000
_cell.angle_alpha   90.00
_cell.angle_beta   90.00
_cell.angle_gamma   90.00
#
_symmetry.space_group_name_H-M   'P 1'
#
loop_
_entity.id
_entity.type
_entity.pdbx_description
1 polymer ?
#
loop_
_entity_poly.entity_id
_entity_poly.type
_entity_poly.pdbx_seq_one_letter_code
_entity_poly.pdbx_strand_id
1 'polypeptide(L)'
;MLKIENINKYLSDINLACVIDHSGRAGNAFFLTIFDQHPEIIACPLMHYTYSYIITHFEKNNIPTNEAHKFLTEISYFRLLYALDNPENKTLTYRMGMDDSVIIQAEKIRNYTDAFFRSRDTITRKELAILPFIIYALAHNKDISQAKYVLISDAISLRSENVNTGYSGKVIDTIIEDFPKAKLINLVRDPRATFASPRHQFVNWLGNMYALKPGNFWARMKDLWTRNLTMDNTCVYLFWLLYLAQSARAVTRKKAQFKDNFISVRNEDLNKDFLATATMICDWLNTSIDQRWENKDFQPTILGKTWHGTGAYNNRYQTITNGRLQNEPDTISKRIAGPNTHVTQRWQKELNKREIRLLERLFKEELQFYNYPIIYDNQSDSDKKNYLLSALLPFEGELPTMRWLINGTRESIKEGINRFYYCATFIPFYLSSRVILYTYVFRRNFFKNIYEAK
;
A
#
# COMPACT_ATOMS: atom_id res chain seq x y z
N MET A 1 -15.22 27.12 -21.98
CA MET A 1 -15.81 26.56 -20.74
C MET A 1 -16.21 25.12 -21.04
N LEU A 2 -15.57 24.14 -20.40
CA LEU A 2 -16.00 22.75 -20.49
C LEU A 2 -17.35 22.63 -19.77
N LYS A 3 -18.40 22.23 -20.46
CA LYS A 3 -19.74 22.12 -19.89
C LYS A 3 -19.82 20.91 -18.96
N ILE A 4 -20.53 21.03 -17.84
CA ILE A 4 -20.83 19.92 -16.91
C ILE A 4 -21.41 18.70 -17.67
N GLU A 5 -22.13 18.95 -18.76
CA GLU A 5 -22.62 17.95 -19.71
C GLU A 5 -21.53 16.96 -20.16
N ASN A 6 -20.30 17.42 -20.36
CA ASN A 6 -19.19 16.55 -20.75
C ASN A 6 -18.78 15.61 -19.61
N ILE A 7 -18.78 16.08 -18.36
CA ILE A 7 -18.44 15.25 -17.19
C ILE A 7 -19.44 14.10 -17.04
N ASN A 8 -20.75 14.39 -17.19
CA ASN A 8 -21.80 13.37 -17.09
C ASN A 8 -21.64 12.26 -18.13
N LYS A 9 -21.28 12.62 -19.37
CA LYS A 9 -20.99 11.64 -20.41
C LYS A 9 -19.83 10.71 -20.00
N TYR A 10 -18.74 11.27 -19.49
CA TYR A 10 -17.60 10.44 -19.07
C TYR A 10 -17.93 9.54 -17.87
N LEU A 11 -18.78 10.00 -16.95
CA LEU A 11 -19.23 9.19 -15.81
C LEU A 11 -20.08 7.97 -16.21
N SER A 12 -20.82 8.06 -17.33
CA SER A 12 -21.58 6.92 -17.85
C SER A 12 -20.71 5.92 -18.60
N ASP A 13 -19.76 6.43 -19.38
CA ASP A 13 -19.06 5.64 -20.40
C ASP A 13 -17.79 4.95 -19.85
N ILE A 14 -17.10 5.58 -18.89
CA ILE A 14 -15.84 5.07 -18.35
C ILE A 14 -16.09 3.98 -17.31
N ASN A 15 -15.31 2.90 -17.41
CA ASN A 15 -15.35 1.78 -16.49
C ASN A 15 -14.19 1.84 -15.48
N LEU A 16 -14.14 0.91 -14.52
CA LEU A 16 -13.13 0.88 -13.48
C LEU A 16 -12.09 -0.22 -13.73
N ALA A 17 -10.81 0.15 -13.65
CA ALA A 17 -9.71 -0.77 -13.42
C ALA A 17 -9.20 -0.55 -11.98
N CYS A 18 -9.06 -1.62 -11.20
CA CYS A 18 -8.65 -1.52 -9.80
C CYS A 18 -7.46 -2.43 -9.51
N VAL A 19 -6.38 -1.83 -9.02
CA VAL A 19 -5.20 -2.54 -8.52
C VAL A 19 -5.40 -2.81 -7.05
N ILE A 20 -5.63 -4.07 -6.70
CA ILE A 20 -5.77 -4.52 -5.31
C ILE A 20 -4.38 -4.84 -4.78
N ASP A 21 -3.97 -4.20 -3.69
CA ASP A 21 -2.78 -4.64 -2.99
C ASP A 21 -3.02 -5.97 -2.27
N HIS A 22 -2.08 -6.88 -2.51
CA HIS A 22 -2.02 -8.14 -1.79
C HIS A 22 -1.70 -7.95 -0.29
N SER A 23 -1.24 -6.76 0.14
CA SER A 23 -0.64 -6.54 1.47
C SER A 23 -0.19 -5.09 1.80
N GLY A 24 -0.80 -4.06 1.21
CA GLY A 24 -0.45 -2.65 1.49
C GLY A 24 0.85 -2.11 0.86
N ARG A 25 1.78 -2.97 0.41
CA ARG A 25 3.08 -2.54 -0.17
C ARG A 25 3.55 -3.39 -1.35
N ALA A 26 2.61 -3.74 -2.24
CA ALA A 26 2.91 -4.55 -3.42
C ALA A 26 3.52 -3.78 -4.59
N GLY A 27 3.60 -2.44 -4.53
CA GLY A 27 4.13 -1.61 -5.64
C GLY A 27 3.10 -0.69 -6.30
N ASN A 28 1.92 -0.51 -5.67
CA ASN A 28 0.80 0.25 -6.24
C ASN A 28 1.17 1.63 -6.77
N ALA A 29 1.98 2.39 -6.03
CA ALA A 29 2.39 3.73 -6.46
C ALA A 29 3.16 3.68 -7.79
N PHE A 30 4.14 2.77 -7.90
CA PHE A 30 4.85 2.55 -9.16
C PHE A 30 3.88 2.13 -10.27
N PHE A 31 2.96 1.19 -9.99
CA PHE A 31 1.97 0.75 -10.95
C PHE A 31 1.13 1.91 -11.50
N LEU A 32 0.59 2.78 -10.65
CA LEU A 32 -0.20 3.94 -11.08
C LEU A 32 0.63 4.93 -11.92
N THR A 33 1.91 5.14 -11.57
CA THR A 33 2.79 6.09 -12.29
C THR A 33 3.16 5.66 -13.70
N ILE A 34 3.07 4.36 -14.00
CA ILE A 34 3.29 3.83 -15.36
C ILE A 34 2.14 4.28 -16.29
N PHE A 35 0.91 4.34 -15.76
CA PHE A 35 -0.30 4.70 -16.49
C PHE A 35 -0.67 6.19 -16.39
N ASP A 36 0.08 7.01 -15.66
CA ASP A 36 -0.28 8.42 -15.45
C ASP A 36 -0.50 9.16 -16.77
N GLN A 37 0.23 8.84 -17.83
CA GLN A 37 0.09 9.52 -19.12
C GLN A 37 -0.57 8.67 -20.21
N HIS A 38 -1.13 7.50 -19.88
CA HIS A 38 -1.71 6.59 -20.86
C HIS A 38 -2.97 7.22 -21.51
N PRO A 39 -3.15 7.15 -22.84
CA PRO A 39 -4.26 7.82 -23.52
C PRO A 39 -5.64 7.22 -23.19
N GLU A 40 -5.71 5.90 -23.00
CA GLU A 40 -6.97 5.19 -22.74
C GLU A 40 -7.25 4.93 -21.25
N ILE A 41 -6.35 5.35 -20.35
CA ILE A 41 -6.46 5.05 -18.91
C ILE A 41 -6.20 6.33 -18.12
N ILE A 42 -7.17 6.74 -17.32
CA ILE A 42 -7.03 7.88 -16.42
C ILE A 42 -6.52 7.37 -15.07
N ALA A 43 -5.24 7.62 -14.79
CA ALA A 43 -4.63 7.32 -13.50
C ALA A 43 -4.12 8.61 -12.83
N CYS A 44 -4.30 8.73 -11.53
CA CYS A 44 -3.68 9.78 -10.73
C CYS A 44 -2.88 9.13 -9.60
N PRO A 45 -1.54 9.11 -9.67
CA PRO A 45 -0.71 8.47 -8.66
C PRO A 45 -0.76 9.08 -7.26
N LEU A 46 -1.43 10.24 -7.08
CA LEU A 46 -1.65 10.85 -5.77
C LEU A 46 -2.89 10.30 -5.05
N MET A 47 -3.79 9.60 -5.76
CA MET A 47 -5.06 9.14 -5.21
C MET A 47 -5.02 7.63 -4.95
N HIS A 48 -4.81 7.26 -3.68
CA HIS A 48 -4.82 5.87 -3.21
C HIS A 48 -6.04 5.57 -2.34
N TYR A 49 -6.39 4.28 -2.25
CA TYR A 49 -7.41 3.77 -1.32
C TYR A 49 -8.78 4.43 -1.53
N THR A 50 -9.16 4.62 -2.80
CA THR A 50 -10.36 5.38 -3.19
C THR A 50 -11.64 4.72 -2.68
N TYR A 51 -11.89 3.49 -3.09
CA TYR A 51 -13.11 2.75 -2.80
C TYR A 51 -13.19 2.35 -1.34
N SER A 52 -12.11 1.84 -0.74
CA SER A 52 -12.11 1.47 0.69
C SER A 52 -12.48 2.65 1.60
N TYR A 53 -12.03 3.88 1.27
CA TYR A 53 -12.44 5.08 1.99
C TYR A 53 -13.91 5.43 1.76
N ILE A 54 -14.38 5.37 0.50
CA ILE A 54 -15.78 5.63 0.16
C ILE A 54 -16.69 4.71 0.94
N ILE A 55 -16.45 3.39 0.92
CA ILE A 55 -17.33 2.43 1.60
C ILE A 55 -17.21 2.45 3.14
N THR A 56 -16.11 2.98 3.67
CA THR A 56 -15.98 3.23 5.11
C THR A 56 -16.84 4.42 5.55
N HIS A 57 -17.02 5.41 4.68
CA HIS A 57 -17.81 6.62 4.98
C HIS A 57 -19.27 6.50 4.58
N PHE A 58 -19.56 5.79 3.48
CA PHE A 58 -20.87 5.71 2.87
C PHE A 58 -21.26 4.25 2.64
N GLU A 59 -22.24 3.77 3.40
CA GLU A 59 -22.83 2.44 3.17
C GLU A 59 -23.83 2.43 2.03
N LYS A 60 -24.46 3.58 1.74
CA LYS A 60 -25.52 3.75 0.73
C LYS A 60 -24.91 4.07 -0.63
N ASN A 61 -25.58 3.61 -1.70
CA ASN A 61 -25.17 3.96 -3.08
C ASN A 61 -25.45 5.43 -3.41
N ASN A 62 -26.63 5.94 -3.04
CA ASN A 62 -26.97 7.35 -3.26
C ASN A 62 -26.53 8.21 -2.07
N ILE A 63 -25.69 9.20 -2.35
CA ILE A 63 -25.00 10.02 -1.34
C ILE A 63 -25.40 11.49 -1.56
N PRO A 64 -25.81 12.21 -0.49
CA PRO A 64 -26.03 13.66 -0.57
C PRO A 64 -24.77 14.41 -1.04
N THR A 65 -24.92 15.36 -1.96
CA THR A 65 -23.76 16.02 -2.60
C THR A 65 -22.94 16.88 -1.66
N ASN A 66 -23.55 17.47 -0.64
CA ASN A 66 -22.84 18.18 0.43
C ASN A 66 -21.91 17.24 1.22
N GLU A 67 -22.37 16.04 1.56
CA GLU A 67 -21.56 15.05 2.28
C GLU A 67 -20.45 14.48 1.38
N ALA A 68 -20.78 14.16 0.13
CA ALA A 68 -19.82 13.66 -0.85
C ALA A 68 -18.74 14.70 -1.18
N HIS A 69 -19.10 15.97 -1.35
CA HIS A 69 -18.16 17.07 -1.58
C HIS A 69 -17.19 17.22 -0.40
N LYS A 70 -17.70 17.24 0.83
CA LYS A 70 -16.88 17.29 2.04
C LYS A 70 -15.93 16.10 2.13
N PHE A 71 -16.44 14.88 1.95
CA PHE A 71 -15.59 13.68 1.94
C PHE A 71 -14.47 13.78 0.90
N LEU A 72 -14.81 14.19 -0.32
CA LEU A 72 -13.85 14.23 -1.41
C LEU A 72 -12.75 15.28 -1.14
N THR A 73 -13.13 16.47 -0.67
CA THR A 73 -12.24 17.63 -0.53
C THR A 73 -11.47 17.67 0.78
N GLU A 74 -11.96 17.04 1.86
CA GLU A 74 -11.33 17.08 3.18
C GLU A 74 -10.75 15.73 3.63
N ILE A 75 -11.37 14.61 3.25
CA ILE A 75 -11.06 13.29 3.83
C ILE A 75 -10.26 12.42 2.86
N SER A 76 -10.70 12.34 1.60
CA SER A 76 -10.09 11.50 0.58
C SER A 76 -8.73 12.04 0.13
N TYR A 77 -7.95 11.23 -0.60
CA TYR A 77 -6.68 11.69 -1.20
C TYR A 77 -6.86 12.76 -2.28
N PHE A 78 -8.09 13.00 -2.77
CA PHE A 78 -8.36 14.11 -3.70
C PHE A 78 -8.06 15.49 -3.09
N ARG A 79 -8.07 15.62 -1.75
CA ARG A 79 -7.60 16.83 -1.05
C ARG A 79 -6.19 17.26 -1.43
N LEU A 80 -5.33 16.32 -1.85
CA LEU A 80 -3.96 16.58 -2.31
C LEU A 80 -3.91 17.36 -3.63
N LEU A 81 -5.02 17.39 -4.38
CA LEU A 81 -5.16 18.16 -5.61
C LEU A 81 -5.99 19.43 -5.38
N TYR A 82 -6.93 19.38 -4.43
CA TYR A 82 -7.92 20.43 -4.17
C TYR A 82 -7.41 21.52 -3.19
N ALA A 83 -6.77 21.12 -2.08
CA ALA A 83 -6.38 22.00 -0.96
C ALA A 83 -4.85 22.01 -0.77
N LEU A 84 -4.14 22.63 -1.72
CA LEU A 84 -2.66 22.69 -1.73
C LEU A 84 -2.06 23.68 -0.74
N ASP A 85 -2.85 24.63 -0.26
CA ASP A 85 -2.49 25.59 0.77
C ASP A 85 -2.21 24.92 2.12
N ASN A 86 -2.69 23.69 2.33
CA ASN A 86 -2.36 22.89 3.49
C ASN A 86 -0.90 22.36 3.43
N PRO A 87 -0.01 22.76 4.38
CA PRO A 87 1.40 22.31 4.40
C PRO A 87 1.58 20.79 4.55
N GLU A 88 0.63 20.11 5.21
CA GLU A 88 0.67 18.66 5.36
C GLU A 88 0.44 17.95 4.02
N ASN A 89 -0.45 18.49 3.18
CA ASN A 89 -0.70 17.97 1.83
C ASN A 89 0.54 18.15 0.95
N LYS A 90 1.21 19.31 1.01
CA LYS A 90 2.48 19.54 0.30
C LYS A 90 3.57 18.58 0.77
N THR A 91 3.68 18.36 2.07
CA THR A 91 4.62 17.38 2.63
C THR A 91 4.31 15.98 2.12
N LEU A 92 3.04 15.56 2.16
CA LEU A 92 2.63 14.22 1.73
C LEU A 92 2.88 14.01 0.23
N THR A 93 2.54 14.95 -0.63
CA THR A 93 2.81 14.85 -2.08
C THR A 93 4.30 14.73 -2.39
N TYR A 94 5.16 15.48 -1.68
CA TYR A 94 6.63 15.31 -1.76
C TYR A 94 7.06 13.89 -1.34
N ARG A 95 6.51 13.36 -0.23
CA ARG A 95 6.76 11.97 0.18
C ARG A 95 6.30 10.96 -0.85
N MET A 96 5.25 11.30 -1.62
CA MET A 96 4.73 10.48 -2.71
C MET A 96 5.56 10.56 -4.00
N GLY A 97 6.75 11.17 -3.94
CA GLY A 97 7.70 11.21 -5.05
C GLY A 97 7.38 12.30 -6.08
N MET A 98 6.50 13.25 -5.74
CA MET A 98 6.22 14.42 -6.57
C MET A 98 7.44 15.32 -6.63
N ASP A 99 7.81 15.79 -7.82
CA ASP A 99 8.85 16.79 -8.03
C ASP A 99 8.35 18.20 -7.71
N ASP A 100 9.24 19.08 -7.24
CA ASP A 100 8.90 20.47 -6.93
C ASP A 100 8.46 21.29 -8.16
N SER A 101 8.81 20.85 -9.38
CA SER A 101 8.37 21.45 -10.65
C SER A 101 6.96 21.02 -11.10
N VAL A 102 6.29 20.13 -10.37
CA VAL A 102 4.92 19.72 -10.68
C VAL A 102 3.96 20.85 -10.33
N ILE A 103 3.20 21.33 -11.32
CA ILE A 103 2.19 22.36 -11.14
C ILE A 103 0.81 21.69 -11.10
N ILE A 104 0.17 21.69 -9.93
CA ILE A 104 -1.20 21.23 -9.76
C ILE A 104 -2.16 22.38 -10.09
N GLN A 105 -3.13 22.12 -10.96
CA GLN A 105 -4.11 23.11 -11.44
C GLN A 105 -5.27 23.29 -10.43
N ALA A 106 -4.95 23.57 -9.16
CA ALA A 106 -5.91 23.53 -8.06
C ALA A 106 -7.13 24.44 -8.24
N GLU A 107 -6.98 25.61 -8.85
CA GLU A 107 -8.11 26.51 -9.13
C GLU A 107 -9.10 25.88 -10.12
N LYS A 108 -8.61 25.31 -11.24
CA LYS A 108 -9.46 24.60 -12.21
C LYS A 108 -10.14 23.39 -11.57
N ILE A 109 -9.40 22.63 -10.75
CA ILE A 109 -9.92 21.48 -10.02
C ILE A 109 -11.08 21.92 -9.12
N ARG A 110 -10.87 22.96 -8.29
CA ARG A 110 -11.92 23.54 -7.44
C ARG A 110 -13.14 23.98 -8.24
N ASN A 111 -12.93 24.73 -9.32
CA ASN A 111 -14.01 25.21 -10.17
C ASN A 111 -14.86 24.07 -10.77
N TYR A 112 -14.22 23.01 -11.28
CA TYR A 112 -14.95 21.85 -11.80
C TYR A 112 -15.68 21.07 -10.70
N THR A 113 -15.01 20.83 -9.57
CA THR A 113 -15.59 20.12 -8.41
C THR A 113 -16.80 20.86 -7.88
N ASP A 114 -16.66 22.15 -7.56
CA ASP A 114 -17.73 22.95 -6.95
C ASP A 114 -18.91 23.12 -7.91
N ALA A 115 -18.65 23.35 -9.20
CA ALA A 115 -19.72 23.46 -10.19
C ALA A 115 -20.51 22.15 -10.34
N PHE A 116 -19.82 21.00 -10.33
CA PHE A 116 -20.46 19.69 -10.41
C PHE A 116 -21.36 19.39 -9.21
N PHE A 117 -20.86 19.64 -7.99
CA PHE A 117 -21.62 19.36 -6.77
C PHE A 117 -22.76 20.35 -6.54
N ARG A 118 -22.66 21.60 -7.02
CA ARG A 118 -23.77 22.57 -6.98
C ARG A 118 -24.91 22.27 -7.96
N SER A 119 -24.67 21.46 -8.99
CA SER A 119 -25.66 21.21 -10.04
C SER A 119 -26.62 20.05 -9.74
N ARG A 120 -26.52 19.41 -8.56
CA ARG A 120 -27.27 18.20 -8.22
C ARG A 120 -27.36 18.01 -6.69
N ASP A 121 -28.38 17.29 -6.25
CA ASP A 121 -28.60 17.01 -4.82
C ASP A 121 -27.98 15.69 -4.34
N THR A 122 -27.78 14.74 -5.25
CA THR A 122 -27.20 13.43 -4.95
C THR A 122 -26.16 13.00 -5.99
N ILE A 123 -25.28 12.10 -5.57
CA ILE A 123 -24.30 11.42 -6.41
C ILE A 123 -24.29 9.94 -6.05
N THR A 124 -24.07 9.06 -7.03
CA THR A 124 -23.88 7.63 -6.77
C THR A 124 -22.45 7.33 -6.30
N ARG A 125 -22.28 6.20 -5.61
CA ARG A 125 -20.97 5.68 -5.19
C ARG A 125 -20.03 5.48 -6.39
N LYS A 126 -20.59 4.93 -7.48
CA LYS A 126 -19.93 4.76 -8.78
C LYS A 126 -19.37 6.08 -9.31
N GLU A 127 -20.21 7.12 -9.36
CA GLU A 127 -19.80 8.44 -9.84
C GLU A 127 -18.75 9.07 -8.92
N LEU A 128 -18.90 8.96 -7.60
CA LEU A 128 -17.96 9.50 -6.62
C LEU A 128 -16.55 8.89 -6.76
N ALA A 129 -16.46 7.62 -7.16
CA ALA A 129 -15.17 6.95 -7.39
C ALA A 129 -14.44 7.42 -8.66
N ILE A 130 -15.17 7.79 -9.72
CA ILE A 130 -14.60 8.18 -11.02
C ILE A 130 -14.41 9.69 -11.14
N LEU A 131 -15.35 10.48 -10.63
CA LEU A 131 -15.37 11.94 -10.72
C LEU A 131 -14.02 12.63 -10.44
N PRO A 132 -13.31 12.33 -9.33
CA PRO A 132 -12.04 13.01 -9.05
C PRO A 132 -10.97 12.80 -10.14
N PHE A 133 -10.98 11.64 -10.81
CA PHE A 133 -10.03 11.32 -11.88
C PHE A 133 -10.38 12.05 -13.17
N ILE A 134 -11.67 12.17 -13.51
CA ILE A 134 -12.14 12.97 -14.65
C ILE A 134 -11.78 14.44 -14.43
N ILE A 135 -12.08 14.99 -13.25
CA ILE A 135 -11.77 16.39 -12.92
C ILE A 135 -10.27 16.65 -13.00
N TYR A 136 -9.47 15.75 -12.45
CA TYR A 136 -8.01 15.79 -12.57
C TYR A 136 -7.58 15.86 -14.05
N ALA A 137 -8.05 14.95 -14.88
CA ALA A 137 -7.67 14.89 -16.29
C ALA A 137 -8.05 16.17 -17.04
N LEU A 138 -9.29 16.65 -16.86
CA LEU A 138 -9.78 17.88 -17.49
C LEU A 138 -9.01 19.12 -17.02
N ALA A 139 -8.73 19.25 -15.72
CA ALA A 139 -7.98 20.39 -15.19
C ALA A 139 -6.55 20.47 -15.73
N HIS A 140 -5.94 19.31 -15.99
CA HIS A 140 -4.61 19.19 -16.59
C HIS A 140 -4.62 19.12 -18.12
N ASN A 141 -5.77 19.42 -18.76
CA ASN A 141 -5.96 19.40 -20.22
C ASN A 141 -5.56 18.07 -20.88
N LYS A 142 -5.75 16.93 -20.19
CA LYS A 142 -5.55 15.61 -20.80
C LYS A 142 -6.69 15.33 -21.77
N ASP A 143 -6.35 14.78 -22.93
CA ASP A 143 -7.35 14.22 -23.82
C ASP A 143 -7.86 12.90 -23.22
N ILE A 144 -9.14 12.86 -22.89
CA ILE A 144 -9.83 11.69 -22.33
C ILE A 144 -10.91 11.16 -23.29
N SER A 145 -10.92 11.61 -24.55
CA SER A 145 -11.87 11.14 -25.56
C SER A 145 -11.75 9.63 -25.84
N GLN A 146 -10.57 9.05 -25.62
CA GLN A 146 -10.27 7.63 -25.77
C GLN A 146 -10.25 6.87 -24.44
N ALA A 147 -10.54 7.53 -23.32
CA ALA A 147 -10.47 6.91 -22.00
C ALA A 147 -11.50 5.77 -21.87
N LYS A 148 -11.00 4.56 -21.58
CA LYS A 148 -11.81 3.37 -21.33
C LYS A 148 -11.96 3.11 -19.83
N TYR A 149 -10.92 3.42 -19.06
CA TYR A 149 -10.86 3.12 -17.63
C TYR A 149 -10.38 4.30 -16.80
N VAL A 150 -10.95 4.45 -15.61
CA VAL A 150 -10.23 5.04 -14.47
C VAL A 150 -9.48 3.92 -13.76
N LEU A 151 -8.18 4.12 -13.55
CA LEU A 151 -7.32 3.20 -12.81
C LEU A 151 -7.13 3.71 -11.38
N ILE A 152 -7.57 2.90 -10.41
CA ILE A 152 -7.38 3.17 -8.98
C ILE A 152 -6.48 2.11 -8.35
N SER A 153 -5.90 2.44 -7.20
CA SER A 153 -5.30 1.43 -6.31
C SER A 153 -6.06 1.37 -4.99
N ASP A 154 -6.30 0.17 -4.49
CA ASP A 154 -7.03 -0.03 -3.24
C ASP A 154 -6.52 -1.23 -2.42
N ALA A 155 -6.99 -1.33 -1.19
CA ALA A 155 -6.76 -2.45 -0.30
C ALA A 155 -7.88 -3.50 -0.41
N ILE A 156 -7.55 -4.76 -0.13
CA ILE A 156 -8.56 -5.81 0.06
C ILE A 156 -9.38 -5.63 1.34
N SER A 157 -8.86 -4.86 2.30
CA SER A 157 -9.40 -4.70 3.65
C SER A 157 -10.00 -3.32 3.88
N LEU A 158 -10.93 -3.26 4.83
CA LEU A 158 -11.44 -2.03 5.41
C LEU A 158 -10.63 -1.60 6.62
N ARG A 159 -10.58 -0.29 6.89
CA ARG A 159 -9.93 0.25 8.10
C ARG A 159 -10.62 -0.20 9.40
N SER A 160 -11.91 -0.52 9.33
CA SER A 160 -12.70 -1.03 10.45
C SER A 160 -12.50 -2.53 10.68
N GLU A 161 -11.89 -3.25 9.73
CA GLU A 161 -11.62 -4.67 9.87
C GLU A 161 -10.32 -4.94 10.63
N ASN A 162 -10.25 -6.13 11.24
CA ASN A 162 -9.11 -6.54 12.05
C ASN A 162 -8.45 -7.81 11.49
N VAL A 163 -7.11 -7.88 11.55
CA VAL A 163 -6.33 -9.06 11.14
C VAL A 163 -6.80 -10.36 11.80
N ASN A 164 -7.40 -10.30 12.98
CA ASN A 164 -7.86 -11.50 13.69
C ASN A 164 -9.18 -12.05 13.20
N THR A 165 -10.09 -11.17 12.81
CA THR A 165 -11.40 -11.54 12.28
C THR A 165 -11.32 -11.86 10.79
N GLY A 166 -10.25 -11.40 10.12
CA GLY A 166 -10.05 -11.53 8.69
C GLY A 166 -10.70 -10.40 7.91
N TYR A 167 -10.46 -10.40 6.60
CA TYR A 167 -10.97 -9.39 5.68
C TYR A 167 -12.08 -9.98 4.82
N SER A 168 -13.20 -9.29 4.77
CA SER A 168 -14.38 -9.70 4.01
C SER A 168 -14.14 -9.67 2.50
N GLY A 169 -13.27 -8.76 2.04
CA GLY A 169 -13.16 -8.41 0.63
C GLY A 169 -14.34 -7.57 0.13
N LYS A 170 -15.09 -6.92 1.04
CA LYS A 170 -16.24 -6.05 0.72
C LYS A 170 -15.90 -4.97 -0.32
N VAL A 171 -14.66 -4.48 -0.32
CA VAL A 171 -14.17 -3.54 -1.35
C VAL A 171 -14.38 -4.10 -2.76
N ILE A 172 -13.99 -5.35 -3.01
CA ILE A 172 -14.16 -6.00 -4.32
C ILE A 172 -15.63 -6.24 -4.62
N ASP A 173 -16.39 -6.76 -3.66
CA ASP A 173 -17.82 -7.04 -3.85
C ASP A 173 -18.56 -5.77 -4.30
N THR A 174 -18.31 -4.66 -3.62
CA THR A 174 -18.88 -3.35 -3.92
C THR A 174 -18.38 -2.77 -5.24
N ILE A 175 -17.11 -2.95 -5.60
CA ILE A 175 -16.61 -2.56 -6.91
C ILE A 175 -17.35 -3.31 -8.02
N ILE A 176 -17.52 -4.64 -7.89
CA ILE A 176 -18.22 -5.45 -8.90
C ILE A 176 -19.71 -5.09 -8.98
N GLU A 177 -20.33 -4.79 -7.84
CA GLU A 177 -21.72 -4.29 -7.80
C GLU A 177 -21.88 -2.98 -8.58
N ASP A 178 -21.02 -1.99 -8.34
CA ASP A 178 -21.09 -0.67 -8.98
C ASP A 178 -20.59 -0.70 -10.45
N PHE A 179 -19.65 -1.60 -10.73
CA PHE A 179 -18.99 -1.78 -12.02
C PHE A 179 -18.93 -3.26 -12.40
N PRO A 180 -20.02 -3.84 -12.95
CA PRO A 180 -20.06 -5.26 -13.30
C PRO A 180 -18.97 -5.71 -14.29
N LYS A 181 -18.46 -4.77 -15.10
CA LYS A 181 -17.39 -4.98 -16.06
C LYS A 181 -16.01 -4.54 -15.54
N ALA A 182 -15.85 -4.29 -14.25
CA ALA A 182 -14.58 -3.85 -13.70
C ALA A 182 -13.46 -4.87 -13.95
N LYS A 183 -12.26 -4.36 -14.20
CA LYS A 183 -11.04 -5.15 -14.35
C LYS A 183 -10.22 -5.03 -13.08
N LEU A 184 -9.99 -6.16 -12.41
CA LEU A 184 -9.28 -6.24 -11.15
C LEU A 184 -7.88 -6.81 -11.38
N ILE A 185 -6.88 -6.12 -10.84
CA ILE A 185 -5.47 -6.49 -10.95
C ILE A 185 -4.99 -6.78 -9.54
N ASN A 186 -4.77 -8.04 -9.22
CA ASN A 186 -4.10 -8.42 -7.99
C ASN A 186 -2.59 -8.20 -8.15
N LEU A 187 -2.08 -7.13 -7.56
CA LEU A 187 -0.64 -6.86 -7.57
C LEU A 187 0.00 -7.66 -6.43
N VAL A 188 0.78 -8.67 -6.80
CA VAL A 188 1.44 -9.57 -5.87
C VAL A 188 2.92 -9.26 -5.80
N ARG A 189 3.53 -9.54 -4.66
CA ARG A 189 4.93 -9.26 -4.41
C ARG A 189 5.49 -10.30 -3.47
N ASP A 190 6.76 -10.63 -3.63
CA ASP A 190 7.45 -11.60 -2.78
C ASP A 190 7.12 -11.35 -1.29
N PRO A 191 6.57 -12.33 -0.54
CA PRO A 191 6.15 -12.15 0.84
C PRO A 191 7.29 -11.66 1.75
N ARG A 192 8.55 -11.95 1.40
CA ARG A 192 9.73 -11.46 2.12
C ARG A 192 9.92 -9.96 1.91
N ALA A 193 9.79 -9.48 0.67
CA ALA A 193 9.86 -8.06 0.34
C ALA A 193 8.68 -7.28 0.92
N THR A 194 7.51 -7.90 0.86
CA THR A 194 6.25 -7.42 1.40
C THR A 194 6.26 -7.30 2.92
N PHE A 195 6.97 -8.18 3.63
CA PHE A 195 7.17 -8.03 5.07
C PHE A 195 8.23 -6.96 5.39
N ALA A 196 9.38 -7.01 4.70
CA ALA A 196 10.53 -6.14 4.98
C ALA A 196 10.18 -4.65 4.82
N SER A 197 9.47 -4.29 3.75
CA SER A 197 9.17 -2.90 3.39
C SER A 197 8.30 -2.18 4.44
N PRO A 198 7.08 -2.64 4.78
CA PRO A 198 6.28 -1.99 5.81
C PRO A 198 6.88 -2.15 7.20
N ARG A 199 7.57 -3.26 7.54
CA ARG A 199 8.31 -3.34 8.81
C ARG A 199 9.30 -2.17 8.93
N HIS A 200 10.09 -1.92 7.89
CA HIS A 200 11.05 -0.82 7.84
C HIS A 200 10.38 0.52 8.08
N GLN A 201 9.32 0.80 7.32
CA GLN A 201 8.58 2.04 7.44
C GLN A 201 8.02 2.24 8.85
N PHE A 202 7.33 1.25 9.40
CA PHE A 202 6.58 1.42 10.64
C PHE A 202 7.48 1.40 11.87
N VAL A 203 8.58 0.64 11.87
CA VAL A 203 9.60 0.73 12.92
C VAL A 203 10.20 2.14 12.96
N ASN A 204 10.50 2.73 11.81
CA ASN A 204 11.03 4.09 11.75
C ASN A 204 9.95 5.14 12.06
N TRP A 205 8.71 4.98 11.59
CA TRP A 205 7.64 5.91 11.91
C TRP A 205 7.29 5.93 13.41
N LEU A 206 7.17 4.75 14.03
CA LEU A 206 6.83 4.61 15.45
C LEU A 206 8.04 4.83 16.38
N GLY A 207 9.25 4.84 15.81
CA GLY A 207 10.54 4.91 16.50
C GLY A 207 11.01 3.57 17.09
N ASN A 208 10.13 2.56 17.19
CA ASN A 208 10.47 1.22 17.65
C ASN A 208 9.43 0.16 17.24
N MET A 209 9.75 -1.12 17.45
CA MET A 209 8.95 -2.29 17.04
C MET A 209 7.59 -2.42 17.75
N TYR A 210 7.39 -1.77 18.89
CA TYR A 210 6.22 -1.98 19.75
C TYR A 210 5.42 -0.69 20.04
N ALA A 211 5.72 0.42 19.35
CA ALA A 211 5.11 1.73 19.59
C ALA A 211 5.19 2.20 21.06
N LEU A 212 6.24 1.82 21.79
CA LEU A 212 6.39 2.14 23.21
C LEU A 212 6.89 3.56 23.41
N LYS A 213 6.25 4.27 24.33
CA LYS A 213 6.59 5.62 24.78
C LYS A 213 6.30 5.74 26.29
N PRO A 214 6.98 6.64 27.02
CA PRO A 214 6.63 6.90 28.42
C PRO A 214 5.13 7.15 28.57
N GLY A 215 4.51 6.46 29.54
CA GLY A 215 3.08 6.58 29.84
C GLY A 215 2.15 5.62 29.09
N ASN A 216 2.64 4.79 28.15
CA ASN A 216 1.78 3.87 27.39
C ASN A 216 2.02 2.37 27.63
N PHE A 217 2.85 1.97 28.61
CA PHE A 217 3.21 0.57 28.87
C PHE A 217 2.01 -0.37 28.95
N TRP A 218 1.09 -0.10 29.88
CA TRP A 218 -0.03 -0.99 30.17
C TRP A 218 -1.03 -1.06 29.02
N ALA A 219 -1.27 0.07 28.34
CA ALA A 219 -2.11 0.09 27.15
C ALA A 219 -1.53 -0.80 26.04
N ARG A 220 -0.22 -0.69 25.77
CA ARG A 220 0.46 -1.48 24.75
C ARG A 220 0.53 -2.96 25.11
N MET A 221 0.77 -3.29 26.38
CA MET A 221 0.70 -4.67 26.87
C MET A 221 -0.70 -5.25 26.72
N LYS A 222 -1.75 -4.48 27.10
CA LYS A 222 -3.15 -4.88 26.94
C LYS A 222 -3.45 -5.14 25.47
N ASP A 223 -3.15 -4.22 24.57
CA ASP A 223 -3.38 -4.39 23.12
C ASP A 223 -2.68 -5.64 22.58
N LEU A 224 -1.44 -5.91 23.01
CA LEU A 224 -0.70 -7.10 22.61
C LEU A 224 -1.40 -8.39 23.11
N TRP A 225 -1.75 -8.47 24.39
CA TRP A 225 -2.37 -9.66 25.00
C TRP A 225 -3.81 -9.91 24.53
N THR A 226 -4.61 -8.86 24.35
CA THR A 226 -5.94 -8.95 23.74
C THR A 226 -5.88 -9.13 22.23
N ARG A 227 -4.67 -9.03 21.65
CA ARG A 227 -4.39 -9.15 20.22
C ARG A 227 -5.10 -8.07 19.42
N ASN A 228 -5.38 -6.91 20.01
CA ASN A 228 -5.91 -5.75 19.32
C ASN A 228 -4.81 -5.12 18.44
N LEU A 229 -4.44 -5.83 17.38
CA LEU A 229 -3.31 -5.49 16.53
C LEU A 229 -3.74 -4.49 15.44
N THR A 230 -3.13 -3.32 15.40
CA THR A 230 -3.30 -2.31 14.34
C THR A 230 -1.95 -1.77 13.88
N MET A 231 -1.96 -1.06 12.75
CA MET A 231 -0.76 -0.40 12.22
C MET A 231 -0.12 0.60 13.19
N ASP A 232 -0.92 1.20 14.08
CA ASP A 232 -0.51 2.35 14.90
C ASP A 232 -0.23 2.00 16.37
N ASN A 233 -0.64 0.82 16.83
CA ASN A 233 -0.83 0.58 18.26
C ASN A 233 -0.11 -0.66 18.81
N THR A 234 0.61 -1.45 18.01
CA THR A 234 1.13 -2.75 18.46
C THR A 234 2.41 -3.22 17.75
N CYS A 235 2.84 -4.43 18.11
CA CYS A 235 3.97 -5.17 17.57
C CYS A 235 3.98 -5.21 16.03
N VAL A 236 4.83 -4.38 15.43
CA VAL A 236 4.88 -4.10 13.98
C VAL A 236 5.06 -5.39 13.18
N TYR A 237 6.06 -6.21 13.51
CA TYR A 237 6.30 -7.44 12.75
C TYR A 237 5.08 -8.38 12.81
N LEU A 238 4.46 -8.51 13.98
CA LEU A 238 3.36 -9.46 14.17
C LEU A 238 2.14 -9.01 13.38
N PHE A 239 1.81 -7.71 13.42
CA PHE A 239 0.74 -7.15 12.61
C PHE A 239 0.96 -7.45 11.12
N TRP A 240 2.15 -7.16 10.57
CA TRP A 240 2.40 -7.35 9.14
C TRP A 240 2.42 -8.81 8.68
N LEU A 241 2.88 -9.74 9.52
CA LEU A 241 2.77 -11.17 9.23
C LEU A 241 1.29 -11.59 9.11
N LEU A 242 0.46 -11.18 10.07
CA LEU A 242 -0.95 -11.55 10.09
C LEU A 242 -1.74 -10.83 8.98
N TYR A 243 -1.43 -9.57 8.73
CA TYR A 243 -2.02 -8.77 7.65
C TYR A 243 -1.76 -9.39 6.29
N LEU A 244 -0.51 -9.81 6.02
CA LEU A 244 -0.14 -10.47 4.77
C LEU A 244 -0.94 -11.75 4.57
N ALA A 245 -0.97 -12.65 5.57
CA ALA A 245 -1.69 -13.91 5.45
C ALA A 245 -3.20 -13.72 5.23
N GLN A 246 -3.82 -12.75 5.92
CA GLN A 246 -5.27 -12.50 5.77
C GLN A 246 -5.62 -11.81 4.47
N SER A 247 -4.76 -10.89 4.02
CA SER A 247 -4.95 -10.24 2.72
C SER A 247 -4.85 -11.26 1.60
N ALA A 248 -3.83 -12.12 1.64
CA ALA A 248 -3.65 -13.20 0.67
C ALA A 248 -4.85 -14.15 0.63
N ARG A 249 -5.36 -14.55 1.80
CA ARG A 249 -6.56 -15.40 1.91
C ARG A 249 -7.80 -14.72 1.34
N ALA A 250 -8.03 -13.45 1.71
CA ALA A 250 -9.20 -12.70 1.24
C ALA A 250 -9.16 -12.48 -0.27
N VAL A 251 -8.02 -12.05 -0.83
CA VAL A 251 -7.85 -11.87 -2.28
C VAL A 251 -8.02 -13.21 -3.00
N THR A 252 -7.48 -14.32 -2.49
CA THR A 252 -7.62 -15.64 -3.13
C THR A 252 -9.07 -16.09 -3.22
N ARG A 253 -9.85 -15.92 -2.14
CA ARG A 253 -11.30 -16.19 -2.18
C ARG A 253 -12.03 -15.33 -3.20
N LYS A 254 -11.73 -14.02 -3.26
CA LYS A 254 -12.37 -13.11 -4.21
C LYS A 254 -11.95 -13.36 -5.65
N LYS A 255 -10.70 -13.77 -5.89
CA LYS A 255 -10.25 -14.25 -7.21
C LYS A 255 -11.01 -15.50 -7.64
N ALA A 256 -11.29 -16.43 -6.72
CA ALA A 256 -12.09 -17.60 -7.04
C ALA A 256 -13.56 -17.22 -7.35
N GLN A 257 -14.12 -16.28 -6.60
CA GLN A 257 -15.49 -15.79 -6.77
C GLN A 257 -15.69 -15.02 -8.08
N PHE A 258 -14.73 -14.16 -8.47
CA PHE A 258 -14.82 -13.26 -9.63
C PHE A 258 -13.72 -13.53 -10.65
N LYS A 259 -13.53 -14.80 -11.01
CA LYS A 259 -12.40 -15.28 -11.81
C LYS A 259 -12.17 -14.47 -13.09
N ASP A 260 -13.24 -14.12 -13.80
CA ASP A 260 -13.17 -13.44 -15.10
C ASP A 260 -12.84 -11.94 -14.98
N ASN A 261 -12.94 -11.38 -13.77
CA ASN A 261 -12.58 -9.99 -13.51
C ASN A 261 -11.10 -9.85 -13.12
N PHE A 262 -10.41 -10.93 -12.76
CA PHE A 262 -9.07 -10.87 -12.17
C PHE A 262 -7.94 -11.26 -13.12
N ILE A 263 -6.86 -10.47 -13.05
CA ILE A 263 -5.50 -10.90 -13.42
C ILE A 263 -4.59 -10.79 -12.19
N SER A 264 -3.50 -11.56 -12.14
CA SER A 264 -2.44 -11.38 -11.15
C SER A 264 -1.16 -10.91 -11.83
N VAL A 265 -0.55 -9.87 -11.27
CA VAL A 265 0.68 -9.28 -11.78
C VAL A 265 1.70 -9.32 -10.66
N ARG A 266 2.86 -9.94 -10.91
CA ARG A 266 3.97 -9.89 -9.97
C ARG A 266 4.70 -8.57 -10.13
N ASN A 267 4.91 -7.86 -9.03
CA ASN A 267 5.67 -6.63 -9.00
C ASN A 267 7.12 -6.84 -9.48
N GLU A 268 7.69 -8.00 -9.20
CA GLU A 268 9.01 -8.40 -9.68
C GLU A 268 9.09 -8.44 -11.20
N ASP A 269 8.06 -8.96 -11.86
CA ASP A 269 8.02 -9.12 -13.32
C ASP A 269 7.77 -7.75 -13.97
N LEU A 270 6.89 -6.93 -13.39
CA LEU A 270 6.70 -5.54 -13.82
C LEU A 270 7.98 -4.69 -13.73
N ASN A 271 8.90 -5.03 -12.83
CA ASN A 271 10.17 -4.34 -12.67
C ASN A 271 11.30 -4.90 -13.55
N LYS A 272 11.31 -6.21 -13.82
CA LYS A 272 12.39 -6.89 -14.56
C LYS A 272 12.09 -7.05 -16.04
N ASP A 273 10.85 -7.40 -16.35
CA ASP A 273 10.33 -7.70 -17.68
C ASP A 273 9.22 -6.70 -18.02
N PHE A 274 9.52 -5.42 -17.81
CA PHE A 274 8.55 -4.32 -17.80
C PHE A 274 7.67 -4.29 -19.04
N LEU A 275 8.27 -4.22 -20.23
CA LEU A 275 7.51 -4.11 -21.49
C LEU A 275 6.59 -5.31 -21.68
N ALA A 276 7.10 -6.53 -21.52
CA ALA A 276 6.30 -7.75 -21.68
C ALA A 276 5.13 -7.82 -20.68
N THR A 277 5.39 -7.46 -19.42
CA THR A 277 4.36 -7.42 -18.37
C THR A 277 3.32 -6.34 -18.64
N ALA A 278 3.75 -5.15 -19.09
CA ALA A 278 2.87 -4.05 -19.44
C ALA A 278 1.99 -4.38 -20.65
N THR A 279 2.54 -5.04 -21.68
CA THR A 279 1.77 -5.56 -22.83
C THR A 279 0.69 -6.52 -22.38
N MET A 280 1.02 -7.52 -21.55
CA MET A 280 0.03 -8.46 -20.99
C MET A 280 -1.10 -7.74 -20.24
N ILE A 281 -0.77 -6.68 -19.49
CA ILE A 281 -1.78 -5.87 -18.78
C ILE A 281 -2.67 -5.12 -19.76
N CYS A 282 -2.10 -4.48 -20.80
CA CYS A 282 -2.87 -3.77 -21.82
C CYS A 282 -3.78 -4.73 -22.60
N ASP A 283 -3.31 -5.92 -22.96
CA ASP A 283 -4.12 -6.95 -23.63
C ASP A 283 -5.32 -7.35 -22.76
N TRP A 284 -5.09 -7.57 -21.45
CA TRP A 284 -6.16 -7.88 -20.50
C TRP A 284 -7.20 -6.76 -20.32
N LEU A 285 -6.72 -5.51 -20.33
CA LEU A 285 -7.55 -4.31 -20.28
C LEU A 285 -8.16 -3.96 -21.64
N ASN A 286 -7.78 -4.63 -22.73
CA ASN A 286 -8.15 -4.27 -24.10
C ASN A 286 -7.82 -2.80 -24.42
N THR A 287 -6.62 -2.37 -24.07
CA THR A 287 -6.05 -1.05 -24.39
C THR A 287 -4.82 -1.21 -25.29
N SER A 288 -4.48 -0.16 -26.01
CA SER A 288 -3.22 -0.06 -26.74
C SER A 288 -2.03 -0.02 -25.77
N ILE A 289 -0.85 -0.38 -26.27
CA ILE A 289 0.40 -0.18 -25.56
C ILE A 289 0.84 1.29 -25.68
N ASP A 290 1.37 1.84 -24.60
CA ASP A 290 2.00 3.16 -24.65
C ASP A 290 3.40 3.07 -25.28
N GLN A 291 3.59 3.71 -26.43
CA GLN A 291 4.86 3.68 -27.18
C GLN A 291 6.06 4.13 -26.34
N ARG A 292 5.85 4.95 -25.29
CA ARG A 292 6.95 5.39 -24.42
C ARG A 292 7.56 4.26 -23.60
N TRP A 293 6.82 3.17 -23.37
CA TRP A 293 7.31 2.03 -22.60
C TRP A 293 8.34 1.21 -23.36
N GLU A 294 8.43 1.36 -24.69
CA GLU A 294 9.47 0.72 -25.51
C GLU A 294 10.85 1.35 -25.30
N ASN A 295 10.91 2.56 -24.73
CA ASN A 295 12.17 3.20 -24.38
C ASN A 295 12.81 2.49 -23.16
N LYS A 296 14.05 2.02 -23.32
CA LYS A 296 14.82 1.37 -22.24
C LYS A 296 15.06 2.28 -21.04
N ASP A 297 15.06 3.60 -21.26
CA ASP A 297 15.23 4.61 -20.22
C ASP A 297 13.87 5.17 -19.73
N PHE A 298 12.76 4.45 -19.97
CA PHE A 298 11.43 4.86 -19.54
C PHE A 298 11.42 5.28 -18.07
N GLN A 299 10.94 6.50 -17.83
CA GLN A 299 10.73 7.04 -16.50
C GLN A 299 9.22 7.17 -16.25
N PRO A 300 8.70 6.54 -15.18
CA PRO A 300 7.31 6.72 -14.80
C PRO A 300 7.05 8.16 -14.37
N THR A 301 5.79 8.58 -14.44
CA THR A 301 5.43 9.97 -14.16
C THR A 301 4.37 10.12 -13.09
N ILE A 302 4.37 11.29 -12.47
CA ILE A 302 3.33 11.78 -11.58
C ILE A 302 2.90 13.15 -12.09
N LEU A 303 1.62 13.25 -12.50
CA LEU A 303 1.07 14.47 -13.09
C LEU A 303 1.88 14.96 -14.32
N GLY A 304 2.42 14.02 -15.11
CA GLY A 304 3.19 14.28 -16.34
C GLY A 304 4.64 14.70 -16.13
N LYS A 305 5.14 14.68 -14.89
CA LYS A 305 6.57 14.89 -14.58
C LYS A 305 7.19 13.62 -14.04
N THR A 306 8.51 13.51 -14.11
CA THR A 306 9.26 12.37 -13.59
C THR A 306 8.88 12.10 -12.13
N TRP A 307 8.51 10.85 -11.85
CA TRP A 307 8.26 10.39 -10.50
C TRP A 307 9.57 9.99 -9.82
N HIS A 308 9.83 10.49 -8.61
CA HIS A 308 11.08 10.23 -7.88
C HIS A 308 11.04 9.03 -6.95
N GLY A 309 10.02 8.19 -7.09
CA GLY A 309 9.85 6.98 -6.29
C GLY A 309 9.26 7.23 -4.91
N THR A 310 8.58 6.21 -4.40
CA THR A 310 8.11 6.12 -3.00
C THR A 310 8.61 4.81 -2.41
N GLY A 311 9.58 4.89 -1.51
CA GLY A 311 10.17 3.71 -0.89
C GLY A 311 10.13 3.81 0.63
N ALA A 312 9.79 2.71 1.30
CA ALA A 312 9.94 2.61 2.76
C ALA A 312 11.38 2.90 3.23
N TYR A 313 12.36 2.73 2.34
CA TYR A 313 13.78 2.94 2.61
C TYR A 313 14.26 4.34 2.21
N ASN A 314 13.41 5.18 1.61
CA ASN A 314 13.78 6.50 1.15
C ASN A 314 13.62 7.52 2.29
N ASN A 315 14.64 8.36 2.52
CA ASN A 315 14.60 9.43 3.53
C ASN A 315 13.47 10.44 3.28
N ARG A 316 13.07 10.67 2.02
CA ARG A 316 11.91 11.50 1.69
C ARG A 316 10.66 10.96 2.37
N TYR A 317 10.48 9.64 2.40
CA TYR A 317 9.27 9.00 2.88
C TYR A 317 9.21 8.90 4.41
N GLN A 318 10.36 8.78 5.08
CA GLN A 318 10.45 8.55 6.52
C GLN A 318 10.39 9.83 7.34
N THR A 319 9.64 9.80 8.45
CA THR A 319 9.62 10.90 9.44
C THR A 319 10.83 10.85 10.36
N ILE A 320 11.32 9.65 10.69
CA ILE A 320 12.51 9.44 11.52
C ILE A 320 13.60 8.83 10.65
N THR A 321 14.58 9.65 10.28
CA THR A 321 15.71 9.24 9.42
C THR A 321 16.86 8.62 10.20
N ASN A 322 16.97 8.90 11.50
CA ASN A 322 17.94 8.31 12.43
C ASN A 322 17.36 7.13 13.23
N GLY A 323 16.41 6.41 12.62
CA GLY A 323 15.70 5.29 13.20
C GLY A 323 16.57 4.05 13.40
N ARG A 324 15.92 2.96 13.81
CA ARG A 324 16.60 1.69 14.11
C ARG A 324 17.02 0.92 12.87
N LEU A 325 16.29 1.13 11.78
CA LEU A 325 16.57 0.56 10.48
C LEU A 325 17.11 1.68 9.59
N GLN A 326 18.30 1.49 9.04
CA GLN A 326 18.96 2.53 8.26
C GLN A 326 18.29 2.69 6.90
N ASN A 327 17.94 3.91 6.55
CA ASN A 327 17.42 4.22 5.23
C ASN A 327 18.52 4.13 4.17
N GLU A 328 18.10 3.96 2.92
CA GLU A 328 18.98 4.07 1.77
C GLU A 328 19.50 5.50 1.63
N PRO A 329 20.76 5.69 1.22
CA PRO A 329 21.28 6.99 0.85
C PRO A 329 20.44 7.65 -0.26
N ASP A 330 20.33 8.97 -0.23
CA ASP A 330 19.58 9.74 -1.23
C ASP A 330 20.10 9.53 -2.66
N THR A 331 21.40 9.25 -2.82
CA THR A 331 22.03 8.94 -4.10
C THR A 331 21.49 7.66 -4.73
N ILE A 332 21.13 6.66 -3.92
CA ILE A 332 20.47 5.44 -4.38
C ILE A 332 19.00 5.73 -4.65
N SER A 333 18.31 6.38 -3.70
CA SER A 333 16.88 6.67 -3.78
C SER A 333 16.47 7.44 -5.05
N LYS A 334 17.33 8.35 -5.54
CA LYS A 334 17.08 9.12 -6.78
C LYS A 334 17.22 8.32 -8.08
N ARG A 335 17.86 7.14 -8.04
CA ARG A 335 18.16 6.32 -9.23
C ARG A 335 17.26 5.09 -9.38
N ILE A 336 16.35 4.87 -8.43
CA ILE A 336 15.51 3.66 -8.34
C ILE A 336 14.05 3.94 -8.71
N ALA A 337 13.78 5.06 -9.38
CA ALA A 337 12.48 5.30 -10.00
C ALA A 337 12.38 4.51 -11.31
N GLY A 338 11.19 3.95 -11.58
CA GLY A 338 10.96 3.13 -12.77
C GLY A 338 11.31 1.66 -12.60
N PRO A 339 11.20 0.87 -13.68
CA PRO A 339 11.52 -0.55 -13.68
C PRO A 339 12.97 -0.80 -13.26
N ASN A 340 13.19 -1.54 -12.17
CA ASN A 340 14.54 -1.87 -11.72
C ASN A 340 14.63 -3.15 -10.89
N THR A 341 15.78 -3.82 -10.95
CA THR A 341 16.05 -5.04 -10.17
C THR A 341 16.24 -4.76 -8.68
N HIS A 342 16.76 -3.58 -8.31
CA HIS A 342 17.11 -3.23 -6.93
C HIS A 342 15.91 -3.32 -5.98
N VAL A 343 14.76 -2.74 -6.34
CA VAL A 343 13.53 -2.75 -5.52
C VAL A 343 13.00 -4.18 -5.30
N THR A 344 13.29 -5.10 -6.22
CA THR A 344 12.88 -6.52 -6.14
C THR A 344 13.78 -7.36 -5.23
N GLN A 345 15.03 -6.94 -5.01
CA GLN A 345 16.05 -7.75 -4.31
C GLN A 345 16.51 -7.15 -2.99
N ARG A 346 16.30 -5.84 -2.75
CA ARG A 346 16.84 -5.15 -1.56
C ARG A 346 16.47 -5.80 -0.23
N TRP A 347 15.32 -6.47 -0.13
CA TRP A 347 14.92 -7.18 1.08
C TRP A 347 15.95 -8.22 1.56
N GLN A 348 16.79 -8.75 0.67
CA GLN A 348 17.86 -9.68 1.01
C GLN A 348 18.94 -9.05 1.90
N LYS A 349 19.11 -7.73 1.85
CA LYS A 349 20.02 -6.97 2.73
C LYS A 349 19.34 -6.54 4.04
N GLU A 350 18.02 -6.42 4.01
CA GLU A 350 17.20 -5.91 5.13
C GLU A 350 16.74 -7.01 6.09
N LEU A 351 16.74 -8.26 5.63
CA LEU A 351 16.35 -9.42 6.40
C LEU A 351 17.54 -10.32 6.63
N ASN A 352 17.74 -10.75 7.88
CA ASN A 352 18.76 -11.77 8.15
C ASN A 352 18.27 -13.17 7.73
N LYS A 353 19.22 -14.12 7.59
CA LYS A 353 18.92 -15.49 7.11
C LYS A 353 17.81 -16.19 7.92
N ARG A 354 17.73 -15.91 9.23
CA ARG A 354 16.75 -16.52 10.12
C ARG A 354 15.34 -15.98 9.86
N GLU A 355 15.21 -14.67 9.68
CA GLU A 355 13.94 -14.03 9.31
C GLU A 355 13.47 -14.53 7.94
N ILE A 356 14.37 -14.63 6.97
CA ILE A 356 14.05 -15.17 5.64
C ILE A 356 13.51 -16.59 5.76
N ARG A 357 14.20 -17.46 6.50
CA ARG A 357 13.73 -18.84 6.75
C ARG A 357 12.36 -18.88 7.43
N LEU A 358 12.10 -18.01 8.41
CA LEU A 358 10.80 -17.94 9.07
C LEU A 358 9.71 -17.54 8.07
N LEU A 359 9.95 -16.51 7.26
CA LEU A 359 8.99 -16.04 6.25
C LEU A 359 8.73 -17.10 5.18
N GLU A 360 9.77 -17.77 4.70
CA GLU A 360 9.64 -18.86 3.73
C GLU A 360 8.77 -20.00 4.25
N ARG A 361 8.88 -20.32 5.53
CA ARG A 361 8.05 -21.33 6.18
C ARG A 361 6.60 -20.87 6.34
N LEU A 362 6.39 -19.66 6.87
CA LEU A 362 5.05 -19.11 7.10
C LEU A 362 4.27 -18.89 5.79
N PHE A 363 4.97 -18.55 4.71
CA PHE A 363 4.35 -18.22 3.42
C PHE A 363 4.76 -19.20 2.31
N LYS A 364 5.05 -20.45 2.66
CA LYS A 364 5.46 -21.48 1.70
C LYS A 364 4.45 -21.68 0.58
N GLU A 365 3.16 -21.73 0.93
CA GLU A 365 2.06 -21.85 -0.04
C GLU A 365 2.08 -20.69 -1.04
N GLU A 366 2.27 -19.45 -0.57
CA GLU A 366 2.33 -18.26 -1.42
C GLU A 366 3.55 -18.26 -2.35
N LEU A 367 4.71 -18.59 -1.80
CA LEU A 367 5.96 -18.67 -2.56
C LEU A 367 5.84 -19.69 -3.69
N GLN A 368 5.27 -20.86 -3.41
CA GLN A 368 5.02 -21.89 -4.41
C GLN A 368 3.96 -21.45 -5.42
N PHE A 369 2.84 -20.88 -4.96
CA PHE A 369 1.74 -20.46 -5.83
C PHE A 369 2.17 -19.43 -6.88
N TYR A 370 3.03 -18.47 -6.50
CA TYR A 370 3.54 -17.44 -7.41
C TYR A 370 4.93 -17.73 -7.97
N ASN A 371 5.46 -18.95 -7.81
CA ASN A 371 6.78 -19.35 -8.31
C ASN A 371 7.93 -18.42 -7.85
N TYR A 372 7.93 -18.04 -6.57
CA TYR A 372 9.07 -17.38 -5.94
C TYR A 372 10.08 -18.41 -5.42
N PRO A 373 11.39 -18.19 -5.61
CA PRO A 373 12.40 -19.16 -5.16
C PRO A 373 12.49 -19.20 -3.63
N ILE A 374 12.52 -20.40 -3.07
CA ILE A 374 12.81 -20.67 -1.65
C ILE A 374 14.33 -20.82 -1.48
N ILE A 375 14.94 -20.08 -0.56
CA ILE A 375 16.40 -19.97 -0.42
C ILE A 375 16.92 -20.81 0.76
N TYR A 376 16.24 -20.79 1.91
CA TYR A 376 16.75 -21.34 3.16
C TYR A 376 15.85 -22.39 3.82
N ASP A 377 14.61 -22.56 3.37
CA ASP A 377 13.73 -23.61 3.87
C ASP A 377 13.96 -24.95 3.15
N ASN A 378 14.82 -25.80 3.73
CA ASN A 378 15.03 -27.17 3.27
C ASN A 378 13.92 -28.10 3.75
N GLN A 379 13.38 -28.94 2.86
CA GLN A 379 12.25 -29.84 3.15
C GLN A 379 12.55 -30.95 4.18
N SER A 380 13.83 -31.18 4.51
CA SER A 380 14.27 -32.26 5.41
C SER A 380 14.19 -31.93 6.90
N ASP A 381 13.86 -30.68 7.25
CA ASP A 381 13.98 -30.15 8.61
C ASP A 381 12.66 -30.29 9.38
N SER A 382 12.69 -30.80 10.63
CA SER A 382 11.46 -30.92 11.44
C SER A 382 10.82 -29.54 11.66
N ASP A 383 9.56 -29.41 11.25
CA ASP A 383 8.90 -28.11 11.15
C ASP A 383 8.91 -27.35 12.48
N LYS A 384 8.51 -28.02 13.57
CA LYS A 384 8.33 -27.36 14.87
C LYS A 384 9.63 -26.81 15.46
N LYS A 385 10.73 -27.57 15.41
CA LYS A 385 12.01 -27.15 16.00
C LYS A 385 12.58 -25.94 15.26
N ASN A 386 12.54 -25.98 13.92
CA ASN A 386 13.04 -24.87 13.10
C ASN A 386 12.14 -23.63 13.18
N TYR A 387 10.83 -23.78 13.30
CA TYR A 387 9.93 -22.68 13.64
C TYR A 387 10.29 -22.02 14.97
N LEU A 388 10.50 -22.82 16.02
CA LEU A 388 10.90 -22.31 17.34
C LEU A 388 12.20 -21.52 17.24
N LEU A 389 13.24 -22.10 16.64
CA LEU A 389 14.55 -21.46 16.52
C LEU A 389 14.51 -20.18 15.66
N SER A 390 13.76 -20.18 14.57
CA SER A 390 13.71 -19.04 13.65
C SER A 390 12.90 -17.86 14.21
N ALA A 391 11.86 -18.14 14.99
CA ALA A 391 11.06 -17.13 15.65
C ALA A 391 11.62 -16.68 17.01
N LEU A 392 12.50 -17.44 17.67
CA LEU A 392 12.90 -17.12 19.05
C LEU A 392 13.62 -15.78 19.11
N LEU A 393 14.69 -15.60 18.33
CA LEU A 393 15.57 -14.43 18.42
C LEU A 393 14.93 -13.13 17.88
N PRO A 394 15.42 -11.95 18.31
CA PRO A 394 14.89 -10.65 17.88
C PRO A 394 15.03 -10.40 16.37
N PHE A 395 14.00 -9.86 15.73
CA PHE A 395 14.03 -9.37 14.34
C PHE A 395 15.00 -8.17 14.22
N GLU A 396 15.48 -7.92 13.01
CA GLU A 396 16.26 -6.70 12.73
C GLU A 396 15.42 -5.47 13.11
N GLY A 397 16.03 -4.55 13.85
CA GLY A 397 15.35 -3.38 14.40
C GLY A 397 14.49 -3.64 15.64
N GLU A 398 14.50 -4.85 16.24
CA GLU A 398 13.77 -5.18 17.47
C GLU A 398 14.63 -5.09 18.75
N LEU A 399 15.87 -5.60 18.79
CA LEU A 399 16.77 -5.51 19.96
C LEU A 399 17.53 -4.16 20.07
N PRO A 400 17.33 -3.34 21.12
CA PRO A 400 17.96 -2.03 21.20
C PRO A 400 19.49 -2.12 21.24
N THR A 401 20.16 -1.21 20.54
CA THR A 401 21.63 -1.15 20.48
C THR A 401 22.17 0.08 21.20
N MET A 402 23.39 -0.02 21.72
CA MET A 402 24.06 1.11 22.38
C MET A 402 24.23 2.31 21.43
N ARG A 403 24.56 2.07 20.16
CA ARG A 403 24.64 3.12 19.13
C ARG A 403 23.30 3.85 18.96
N TRP A 404 22.19 3.12 18.93
CA TRP A 404 20.86 3.71 18.80
C TRP A 404 20.50 4.58 20.02
N LEU A 405 20.84 4.13 21.23
CA LEU A 405 20.64 4.93 22.45
C LEU A 405 21.45 6.24 22.43
N ILE A 406 22.75 6.15 22.12
CA ILE A 406 23.66 7.31 22.06
C ILE A 406 23.20 8.32 20.99
N ASN A 407 22.74 7.83 19.83
CA ASN A 407 22.24 8.73 18.79
C ASN A 407 20.98 9.47 19.25
N GLY A 408 20.12 8.87 20.07
CA GLY A 408 18.91 9.52 20.55
C GLY A 408 19.19 10.63 21.54
N THR A 409 20.16 10.43 22.44
CA THR A 409 20.57 11.49 23.39
C THR A 409 21.25 12.66 22.69
N ARG A 410 21.95 12.41 21.57
CA ARG A 410 22.50 13.46 20.70
C ARG A 410 21.43 14.21 19.91
N GLU A 411 20.33 13.56 19.58
CA GLU A 411 19.21 14.17 18.84
C GLU A 411 18.40 15.10 19.74
N SER A 412 17.99 14.64 20.92
CA SER A 412 17.41 15.48 21.98
C SER A 412 17.31 14.72 23.30
N ILE A 413 17.17 15.44 24.42
CA ILE A 413 16.90 14.82 25.74
C ILE A 413 15.62 13.98 25.71
N LYS A 414 14.55 14.51 25.10
CA LYS A 414 13.26 13.83 24.96
C LYS A 414 13.41 12.50 24.22
N GLU A 415 14.16 12.49 23.12
CA GLU A 415 14.39 11.29 22.35
C GLU A 415 15.27 10.28 23.11
N GLY A 416 16.31 10.76 23.81
CA GLY A 416 17.09 9.94 24.75
C GLY A 416 16.22 9.21 25.78
N ILE A 417 15.26 9.92 26.41
CA ILE A 417 14.31 9.34 27.37
C ILE A 417 13.42 8.28 26.71
N ASN A 418 12.88 8.55 25.52
CA ASN A 418 12.06 7.58 24.78
C ASN A 418 12.82 6.28 24.49
N ARG A 419 14.08 6.39 24.02
CA ARG A 419 14.92 5.23 23.70
C ARG A 419 15.32 4.45 24.93
N PHE A 420 15.68 5.13 26.02
CA PHE A 420 15.98 4.48 27.30
C PHE A 420 14.77 3.72 27.84
N TYR A 421 13.59 4.35 27.81
CA TYR A 421 12.34 3.72 28.23
C TYR A 421 12.04 2.45 27.42
N TYR A 422 12.23 2.50 26.09
CA TYR A 422 12.09 1.31 25.24
C TYR A 422 13.04 0.19 25.68
N CYS A 423 14.30 0.51 26.00
CA CYS A 423 15.27 -0.48 26.46
C CYS A 423 14.85 -1.13 27.78
N ALA A 424 14.44 -0.31 28.75
CA ALA A 424 14.01 -0.78 30.07
C ALA A 424 12.76 -1.68 29.99
N THR A 425 11.90 -1.45 29.00
CA THR A 425 10.61 -2.16 28.83
C THR A 425 10.67 -3.25 27.75
N PHE A 426 11.81 -3.46 27.09
CA PHE A 426 11.92 -4.35 25.93
C PHE A 426 11.56 -5.81 26.24
N ILE A 427 12.15 -6.38 27.30
CA ILE A 427 12.06 -7.81 27.64
C ILE A 427 10.61 -8.30 27.76
N PRO A 428 9.71 -7.67 28.56
CA PRO A 428 8.34 -8.17 28.69
C PRO A 428 7.55 -8.14 27.37
N PHE A 429 7.77 -7.13 26.52
CA PHE A 429 7.11 -7.05 25.21
C PHE A 429 7.62 -8.12 24.25
N TYR A 430 8.94 -8.31 24.20
CA TYR A 430 9.56 -9.34 23.38
C TYR A 430 9.07 -10.74 23.73
N LEU A 431 9.08 -11.11 25.02
CA LEU A 431 8.61 -12.43 25.45
C LEU A 431 7.12 -12.62 25.12
N SER A 432 6.29 -11.61 25.39
CA SER A 432 4.85 -11.68 25.11
C SER A 432 4.56 -11.81 23.62
N SER A 433 5.27 -11.05 22.78
CA SER A 433 5.06 -11.08 21.32
C SER A 433 5.45 -12.42 20.70
N ARG A 434 6.47 -13.11 21.25
CA ARG A 434 6.84 -14.47 20.86
C ARG A 434 5.79 -15.50 21.26
N VAL A 435 5.29 -15.46 22.49
CA VAL A 435 4.21 -16.35 22.94
C VAL A 435 2.98 -16.21 22.05
N ILE A 436 2.64 -14.97 21.66
CA ILE A 436 1.50 -14.70 20.79
C ILE A 436 1.76 -15.22 19.36
N LEU A 437 2.94 -14.95 18.78
CA LEU A 437 3.31 -15.49 17.47
C LEU A 437 3.17 -17.03 17.45
N TYR A 438 3.73 -17.72 18.44
CA TYR A 438 3.62 -19.18 18.54
C TYR A 438 2.18 -19.66 18.71
N THR A 439 1.32 -18.88 19.36
CA THR A 439 -0.10 -19.17 19.42
C THR A 439 -0.76 -19.13 18.04
N TYR A 440 -0.44 -18.15 17.20
CA TYR A 440 -0.95 -18.11 15.82
C TYR A 440 -0.44 -19.27 14.98
N VAL A 441 0.85 -19.56 15.06
CA VAL A 441 1.49 -20.61 14.25
C VAL A 441 0.99 -22.00 14.65
N PHE A 442 1.11 -22.36 15.94
CA PHE A 442 0.90 -23.75 16.37
C PHE A 442 -0.50 -24.06 16.85
N ARG A 443 -1.17 -23.12 17.56
CA ARG A 443 -2.51 -23.39 18.11
C ARG A 443 -3.61 -23.04 17.12
N ARG A 444 -3.45 -21.95 16.37
CA ARG A 444 -4.47 -21.48 15.42
C ARG A 444 -4.23 -21.93 13.98
N ASN A 445 -3.07 -22.50 13.66
CA ASN A 445 -2.68 -22.85 12.29
C ASN A 445 -2.90 -21.69 11.30
N PHE A 446 -2.65 -20.44 11.74
CA PHE A 446 -3.12 -19.24 11.05
C PHE A 446 -2.53 -19.06 9.64
N PHE A 447 -1.32 -19.58 9.43
CA PHE A 447 -0.57 -19.48 8.18
C PHE A 447 -0.74 -20.69 7.26
N LYS A 448 -1.63 -21.63 7.60
CA LYS A 448 -1.99 -22.74 6.73
C LYS A 448 -3.18 -22.37 5.87
N ASN A 449 -3.28 -23.02 4.72
CA ASN A 449 -4.43 -22.99 3.84
C ASN A 449 -4.78 -21.55 3.45
N ILE A 450 -3.76 -20.73 3.17
CA ILE A 450 -3.93 -19.35 2.73
C ILE A 450 -4.57 -19.35 1.33
N TYR A 451 -4.21 -20.34 0.50
CA TYR A 451 -4.67 -20.44 -0.89
C TYR A 451 -5.80 -21.46 -1.10
N GLU A 452 -6.38 -22.01 -0.02
CA GLU A 452 -7.61 -22.81 -0.14
C GLU A 452 -8.79 -21.86 -0.36
N ALA A 453 -9.43 -21.95 -1.54
CA ALA A 453 -10.68 -21.27 -1.82
C ALA A 453 -11.83 -21.97 -1.06
N LYS A 454 -11.97 -21.65 0.23
CA LYS A 454 -13.08 -22.06 1.09
C LYS A 454 -14.08 -20.93 1.29
#